data_AF-A0A7S5YDW8-F1
#
_entry.id   AF-A0A7S5YDW8-F1
#
_cell.length_a   1.000
_cell.length_b   1.000
_cell.length_c   1.000
_cell.angle_alpha   90.00
_cell.angle_beta   90.00
_cell.angle_gamma   90.00
#
_symmetry.space_group_name_H-M   'P 1'
#
loop_
_entity.id
_entity.type
_entity.pdbx_description
1 polymer ?
#
loop_
_entity_poly.entity_id
_entity_poly.type
_entity_poly.pdbx_seq_one_letter_code
_entity_poly.pdbx_strand_id
1 'polypeptide(L)'
;MIRTIDLDGFEMPISSESLAHPLGDSEREIVCICHRYDVGEQQQYLQSITGESLARRAALYCQLKAEMWFGSAVQVSTSGIAEALSALYGYEKLRAQQPYSIVDLYQVRATAVLAGYHEDLVNDSTLERTGLRDFLEPYVLGR
;
A
#
# COMPACT_ATOMS: atom_id res chain seq x y z
N MET A 1 -54.35 -6.39 1.07
CA MET A 1 -54.67 -6.58 2.50
C MET A 1 -53.33 -6.83 3.17
N ILE A 2 -52.77 -5.96 4.01
CA ILE A 2 -53.35 -5.26 5.15
C ILE A 2 -52.98 -3.76 5.08
N ARG A 3 -53.93 -2.88 5.40
CA ARG A 3 -53.76 -1.43 5.63
C ARG A 3 -54.23 -1.16 7.05
N THR A 4 -53.49 -0.36 7.83
CA THR A 4 -53.96 0.53 8.93
C THR A 4 -52.74 0.99 9.76
N ILE A 5 -52.55 2.22 10.26
CA ILE A 5 -53.12 3.58 10.08
C ILE A 5 -52.01 4.55 10.51
N ASP A 6 -51.95 5.69 9.84
CA ASP A 6 -51.09 6.84 10.14
C ASP A 6 -51.56 7.59 11.40
N LEU A 7 -50.63 8.00 12.25
CA LEU A 7 -50.81 9.03 13.29
C LEU A 7 -49.56 9.91 13.31
N ASP A 8 -49.22 10.51 12.16
CA ASP A 8 -48.71 11.87 12.04
C ASP A 8 -48.55 12.16 10.54
N GLY A 9 -49.60 12.75 9.96
CA GLY A 9 -49.83 12.87 8.54
C GLY A 9 -48.72 13.58 7.77
N PHE A 10 -47.79 12.80 7.25
CA PHE A 10 -46.89 13.22 6.18
C PHE A 10 -46.47 11.99 5.35
N GLU A 11 -47.30 11.62 4.36
CA GLU A 11 -46.89 10.71 3.28
C GLU A 11 -45.82 11.44 2.43
N MET A 12 -44.54 11.29 2.78
CA MET A 12 -43.48 11.55 1.81
C MET A 12 -43.37 10.34 0.87
N PRO A 13 -43.34 10.53 -0.45
CA PRO A 13 -42.83 9.49 -1.32
C PRO A 13 -41.39 9.21 -0.89
N ILE A 14 -41.10 7.97 -0.47
CA ILE A 14 -39.72 7.49 -0.39
C ILE A 14 -39.22 7.51 -1.83
N SER A 15 -38.64 8.64 -2.23
CA SER A 15 -37.95 8.77 -3.50
C SER A 15 -36.77 7.81 -3.43
N SER A 16 -36.72 6.88 -4.37
CA SER A 16 -35.62 5.91 -4.56
C SER A 16 -34.28 6.57 -4.94
N GLU A 17 -34.12 7.87 -4.69
CA GLU A 17 -32.91 8.68 -4.89
C GLU A 17 -31.94 8.62 -3.70
N SER A 18 -32.06 7.61 -2.83
CA SER A 18 -31.11 7.38 -1.73
C SER A 18 -29.98 6.40 -2.07
N LEU A 19 -29.71 6.14 -3.36
CA LEU A 19 -28.63 5.23 -3.80
C LEU A 19 -27.68 5.82 -4.84
N ALA A 20 -27.75 7.13 -5.10
CA ALA A 20 -26.79 7.82 -5.95
C ALA A 20 -26.09 8.95 -5.17
N HIS A 21 -25.62 8.65 -3.96
CA HIS A 21 -24.39 9.33 -3.54
C HIS A 21 -23.28 8.70 -4.38
N PRO A 22 -22.55 9.44 -5.24
CA PRO A 22 -21.27 8.93 -5.70
C PRO A 22 -20.48 8.63 -4.42
N LEU A 23 -20.11 7.36 -4.23
CA LEU A 23 -19.10 7.03 -3.23
C LEU A 23 -17.96 8.00 -3.49
N GLY A 24 -17.74 8.84 -2.47
CA GLY A 24 -16.99 10.07 -2.58
C GLY A 24 -15.58 9.85 -3.08
N ASP A 25 -14.87 10.95 -3.30
CA ASP A 25 -13.42 10.99 -3.43
C ASP A 25 -12.82 9.76 -2.75
N SER A 26 -12.31 8.82 -3.55
CA SER A 26 -11.56 7.70 -3.00
C SER A 26 -10.38 8.37 -2.30
N GLU A 27 -10.51 8.56 -0.98
CA GLU A 27 -9.50 9.21 -0.15
C GLU A 27 -8.20 8.48 -0.46
N ARG A 28 -7.33 9.15 -1.21
CA ARG A 28 -6.09 8.55 -1.67
C ARG A 28 -5.24 8.31 -0.44
N GLU A 29 -5.24 7.07 0.03
CA GLU A 29 -4.57 6.66 1.25
C GLU A 29 -3.08 7.02 1.19
N ILE A 30 -2.61 7.81 2.15
CA ILE A 30 -1.18 8.08 2.34
C ILE A 30 -0.60 6.93 3.15
N VAL A 31 0.51 6.36 2.68
CA VAL A 31 1.25 5.30 3.38
C VAL A 31 2.61 5.83 3.83
N CYS A 32 3.03 5.42 5.03
CA CYS A 32 4.37 5.65 5.56
C CYS A 32 5.15 4.34 5.53
N ILE A 33 6.17 4.26 4.67
CA ILE A 33 7.09 3.12 4.60
C ILE A 33 8.18 3.31 5.66
N CYS A 34 8.47 2.27 6.43
CA CYS A 34 9.57 2.23 7.39
C CYS A 34 10.09 0.80 7.62
N HIS A 35 11.30 0.67 8.17
CA HIS A 35 11.75 -0.55 8.83
C HIS A 35 11.65 -0.38 10.35
N ARG A 36 11.17 -1.41 11.07
CA ARG A 36 11.23 -1.41 12.54
C ARG A 36 12.67 -1.13 13.00
N TYR A 37 12.80 -0.24 13.99
CA TYR A 37 14.06 0.29 14.55
C TYR A 37 14.73 1.45 13.80
N ASP A 38 14.26 1.85 12.60
CA ASP A 38 14.64 3.12 11.95
C ASP A 38 13.76 4.28 12.43
N VAL A 39 13.85 4.57 13.73
CA VAL A 39 13.09 5.67 14.34
C VAL A 39 13.81 6.99 14.04
N GLY A 40 13.40 7.71 12.99
CA GLY A 40 13.99 9.01 12.58
C GLY A 40 13.69 9.42 11.13
N GLU A 41 14.59 10.21 10.52
CA GLU A 41 14.49 10.85 9.18
C GLU A 41 14.30 9.90 7.98
N GLN A 42 14.16 8.59 8.20
CA GLN A 42 14.10 7.60 7.12
C GLN A 42 12.68 7.20 6.71
N GLN A 43 11.64 7.69 7.38
CA GLN A 43 10.26 7.47 6.97
C GLN A 43 9.98 8.09 5.59
N GLN A 44 9.31 7.34 4.72
CA GLN A 44 8.93 7.81 3.39
C GLN A 44 7.42 7.78 3.25
N TYR A 45 6.83 8.93 2.92
CA TYR A 45 5.40 9.08 2.73
C TYR A 45 5.07 9.00 1.24
N LEU A 46 4.10 8.15 0.91
CA LEU A 46 3.70 7.89 -0.47
C LEU A 46 2.18 7.95 -0.58
N GLN A 47 1.69 8.41 -1.72
CA GLN A 47 0.27 8.34 -2.06
C GLN A 47 0.10 7.68 -3.43
N SER A 48 -0.87 6.79 -3.56
CA SER A 48 -1.19 6.15 -4.84
C SER A 48 -1.80 7.17 -5.81
N ILE A 49 -1.25 7.27 -7.02
CA ILE A 49 -1.82 8.12 -8.08
C ILE A 49 -3.01 7.44 -8.77
N THR A 50 -3.07 6.11 -8.72
CA THR A 50 -4.11 5.27 -9.33
C THR A 50 -5.28 5.01 -8.40
N GLY A 51 -5.11 5.25 -7.10
CA GLY A 51 -6.08 4.89 -6.06
C GLY A 51 -5.94 3.44 -5.59
N GLU A 52 -5.05 2.64 -6.17
CA GLU A 52 -4.80 1.27 -5.73
C GLU A 52 -3.85 1.23 -4.51
N SER A 53 -4.24 0.48 -3.47
CA SER A 53 -3.42 0.25 -2.27
C SER A 53 -2.55 -1.01 -2.44
N LEU A 54 -1.53 -0.90 -3.30
CA LEU A 54 -0.52 -1.95 -3.54
C LEU A 54 0.77 -1.76 -2.71
N ALA A 55 0.91 -0.63 -2.01
CA ALA A 55 2.17 -0.22 -1.39
C ALA A 55 2.79 -1.30 -0.50
N ARG A 56 1.99 -1.96 0.36
CA ARG A 56 2.47 -3.04 1.22
C ARG A 56 3.04 -4.22 0.43
N ARG A 57 2.33 -4.66 -0.62
CA ARG A 57 2.72 -5.79 -1.45
C ARG A 57 3.93 -5.45 -2.31
N ALA A 58 3.92 -4.29 -2.96
CA ALA A 58 5.02 -3.82 -3.80
C ALA A 58 6.31 -3.60 -2.98
N ALA A 59 6.19 -3.01 -1.79
CA ALA A 59 7.33 -2.78 -0.91
C ALA A 59 7.95 -4.09 -0.41
N LEU A 60 7.12 -5.05 0.03
CA LEU A 60 7.61 -6.38 0.40
C LEU A 60 8.20 -7.13 -0.80
N TYR A 61 7.58 -7.04 -1.98
CA TYR A 61 8.09 -7.64 -3.21
C TYR A 61 9.49 -7.13 -3.54
N CYS A 62 9.72 -5.83 -3.48
CA CYS A 62 11.04 -5.23 -3.71
C CYS A 62 12.08 -5.79 -2.74
N GLN A 63 11.76 -5.88 -1.45
CA GLN A 63 12.65 -6.45 -0.43
C GLN A 63 12.96 -7.94 -0.72
N LEU A 64 11.95 -8.77 -0.99
CA LEU A 64 12.15 -10.20 -1.24
C LEU A 64 12.93 -10.46 -2.53
N LYS A 65 12.68 -9.69 -3.60
CA LYS A 65 13.46 -9.83 -4.85
C LYS A 65 14.91 -9.41 -4.64
N ALA A 66 15.18 -8.38 -3.83
CA ALA A 66 16.53 -8.01 -3.46
C ALA A 66 17.25 -9.15 -2.69
N GLU A 67 16.56 -9.79 -1.73
CA GLU A 67 17.08 -10.97 -1.02
C GLU A 67 17.44 -12.11 -1.99
N MET A 68 16.61 -12.34 -3.03
CA MET A 68 16.88 -13.35 -4.06
C MET A 68 18.06 -13.00 -4.97
N TRP A 69 18.21 -11.73 -5.34
CA TRP A 69 19.21 -11.29 -6.33
C TRP A 69 20.58 -10.99 -5.73
N PHE A 70 20.62 -10.50 -4.49
CA PHE A 70 21.82 -9.95 -3.87
C PHE A 70 22.21 -10.65 -2.56
N GLY A 71 21.42 -11.63 -2.10
CA GLY A 71 21.70 -12.45 -0.93
C GLY A 71 20.68 -12.29 0.19
N SER A 72 20.43 -13.35 0.95
CA SER A 72 19.34 -13.40 1.94
C SER A 72 19.49 -12.45 3.14
N ALA A 73 20.68 -11.89 3.36
CA ALA A 73 20.96 -10.97 4.46
C ALA A 73 20.83 -9.49 4.09
N VAL A 74 20.50 -9.18 2.83
CA VAL A 74 20.44 -7.78 2.37
C VAL A 74 19.13 -7.10 2.73
N GLN A 75 19.18 -5.78 2.84
CA GLN A 75 18.00 -4.94 3.05
C GLN A 75 17.97 -3.81 2.02
N VAL A 76 16.82 -3.55 1.41
CA VAL A 76 16.65 -2.33 0.62
C VAL A 76 16.35 -1.19 1.58
N SER A 77 17.08 -0.08 1.49
CA SER A 77 16.79 1.12 2.30
C SER A 77 15.34 1.61 2.10
N THR A 78 14.76 2.25 3.12
CA THR A 78 13.40 2.83 3.01
C THR A 78 13.29 3.81 1.84
N SER A 79 14.32 4.62 1.62
CA SER A 79 14.41 5.52 0.46
C SER A 79 14.38 4.75 -0.86
N GLY A 80 15.13 3.65 -0.98
CA GLY A 80 15.13 2.81 -2.18
C GLY A 80 13.78 2.18 -2.48
N ILE A 81 13.09 1.69 -1.44
CA ILE A 81 11.71 1.19 -1.57
C ILE A 81 10.78 2.32 -2.05
N ALA A 82 10.87 3.50 -1.47
CA ALA A 82 10.02 4.63 -1.85
C ALA A 82 10.31 5.13 -3.27
N GLU A 83 11.59 5.18 -3.68
CA GLU A 83 11.98 5.47 -5.06
C GLU A 83 11.40 4.43 -6.03
N ALA A 84 11.47 3.14 -5.70
CA ALA A 84 10.94 2.08 -6.55
C ALA A 84 9.42 2.17 -6.69
N LEU A 85 8.70 2.37 -5.57
CA LEU A 85 7.25 2.56 -5.58
C LEU A 85 6.85 3.77 -6.43
N SER A 86 7.61 4.86 -6.33
CA SER A 86 7.32 6.06 -7.11
C SER A 86 7.58 5.88 -8.60
N ALA A 87 8.75 5.36 -8.96
CA ALA A 87 9.18 5.21 -10.35
C ALA A 87 8.43 4.10 -11.11
N LEU A 88 8.04 3.01 -10.42
CA LEU A 88 7.59 1.78 -11.09
C LEU A 88 6.17 1.34 -10.72
N TYR A 89 5.60 1.84 -9.61
CA TYR A 89 4.31 1.38 -9.10
C TYR A 89 3.24 2.48 -8.99
N GLY A 90 3.51 3.68 -9.52
CA GLY A 90 2.50 4.75 -9.57
C GLY A 90 2.24 5.40 -8.22
N TYR A 91 3.31 5.66 -7.45
CA TYR A 91 3.21 6.41 -6.21
C TYR A 91 3.85 7.80 -6.34
N GLU A 92 3.29 8.78 -5.64
CA GLU A 92 3.89 10.10 -5.48
C GLU A 92 4.49 10.21 -4.08
N LYS A 93 5.69 10.81 -3.99
CA LYS A 93 6.33 11.11 -2.71
C LYS A 93 5.76 12.36 -2.09
N LEU A 94 5.37 12.26 -0.83
CA LEU A 94 4.82 13.36 -0.06
C LEU A 94 5.75 13.74 1.08
N ARG A 95 5.56 14.96 1.59
CA ARG A 95 6.08 15.34 2.91
C ARG A 95 5.24 14.68 3.99
N ALA A 96 5.77 14.61 5.21
CA ALA A 96 5.04 14.10 6.37
C ALA A 96 3.68 14.78 6.50
N GLN A 97 2.60 14.01 6.30
CA GLN A 97 1.22 14.47 6.32
C GLN A 97 0.38 13.42 7.02
N GLN A 98 -0.41 13.83 8.03
CA GLN A 98 -1.41 12.99 8.67
C GLN A 98 -2.79 13.28 8.06
N PRO A 99 -3.69 12.28 7.98
CA PRO A 99 -3.52 10.89 8.44
C PRO A 99 -2.74 10.00 7.44
N TYR A 100 -2.08 8.95 7.94
CA TYR A 100 -1.39 7.94 7.12
C TYR A 100 -1.44 6.53 7.74
N SER A 101 -1.30 5.52 6.88
CA SER A 101 -1.17 4.11 7.27
C SER A 101 0.29 3.67 7.30
N ILE A 102 0.69 2.87 8.28
CA ILE A 102 2.09 2.41 8.44
C ILE A 102 2.31 1.09 7.68
N VAL A 103 3.41 1.05 6.90
CA VAL A 103 3.96 -0.14 6.28
C VAL A 103 5.34 -0.40 6.89
N ASP A 104 5.36 -1.10 8.03
CA ASP A 104 6.59 -1.59 8.66
C ASP A 104 7.07 -2.85 7.92
N LEU A 105 8.13 -2.71 7.13
CA LEU A 105 8.69 -3.78 6.31
C LEU A 105 9.17 -4.99 7.13
N TYR A 106 9.64 -4.78 8.35
CA TYR A 106 10.02 -5.88 9.24
C TYR A 106 8.78 -6.70 9.62
N GLN A 107 7.72 -6.01 10.06
CA GLN A 107 6.48 -6.65 10.45
C GLN A 107 5.79 -7.32 9.25
N VAL A 108 5.70 -6.64 8.12
CA VAL A 108 5.08 -7.14 6.90
C VAL A 108 5.79 -8.40 6.41
N ARG A 109 7.13 -8.41 6.42
CA ARG A 109 7.93 -9.59 6.08
C ARG A 109 7.68 -10.73 7.06
N ALA A 110 7.74 -10.47 8.36
CA ALA A 110 7.50 -11.50 9.38
C ALA A 110 6.10 -12.13 9.22
N THR A 111 5.07 -11.32 8.99
CA THR A 111 3.71 -11.79 8.73
C THR A 111 3.62 -12.62 7.45
N ALA A 112 4.27 -12.19 6.37
CA ALA A 112 4.25 -12.93 5.09
C ALA A 112 4.94 -14.30 5.17
N VAL A 113 6.07 -14.37 5.88
CA VAL A 113 6.78 -15.63 6.11
C VAL A 113 5.94 -16.56 6.99
N LEU A 114 5.38 -16.07 8.10
CA LEU A 114 4.54 -16.86 8.99
C LEU A 114 3.28 -17.38 8.30
N ALA A 115 2.70 -16.60 7.39
CA ALA A 115 1.51 -16.98 6.63
C ALA A 115 1.83 -17.79 5.36
N GLY A 116 3.10 -18.04 5.04
CA GLY A 116 3.52 -18.88 3.92
C GLY A 116 3.38 -18.27 2.52
N TYR A 117 2.79 -17.09 2.35
CA TYR A 117 2.53 -16.52 1.00
C TYR A 117 3.73 -15.77 0.38
N HIS A 118 4.89 -15.75 1.02
CA HIS A 118 6.07 -15.05 0.50
C HIS A 118 6.54 -15.63 -0.86
N GLU A 119 6.39 -16.94 -1.09
CA GLU A 119 6.67 -17.58 -2.38
C GLU A 119 5.68 -17.15 -3.47
N ASP A 120 4.40 -17.07 -3.15
CA ASP A 120 3.38 -16.57 -4.08
C ASP A 120 3.67 -15.12 -4.47
N LEU A 121 4.10 -14.30 -3.49
CA LEU A 121 4.38 -12.89 -3.72
C LEU A 121 5.58 -12.69 -4.66
N VAL A 122 6.70 -13.42 -4.49
CA VAL A 122 7.88 -13.26 -5.37
C VAL A 122 7.64 -13.71 -6.81
N ASN A 123 6.63 -14.56 -7.01
CA ASN A 123 6.19 -15.07 -8.31
C ASN A 123 5.00 -14.30 -8.89
N ASP A 124 4.53 -13.26 -8.20
CA ASP A 124 3.39 -12.45 -8.64
C ASP A 124 3.78 -11.55 -9.84
N SER A 125 3.35 -11.97 -11.02
CA SER A 125 3.56 -11.21 -12.28
C SER A 125 2.94 -9.81 -12.28
N THR A 126 1.93 -9.54 -11.45
CA THR A 126 1.32 -8.20 -11.36
C THR A 126 2.25 -7.18 -10.70
N LEU A 127 3.23 -7.66 -9.93
CA LEU A 127 4.24 -6.84 -9.25
C LEU A 127 5.56 -6.76 -10.00
N GLU A 128 5.75 -7.56 -11.05
CA GLU A 128 6.97 -7.55 -11.84
C GLU A 128 7.11 -6.24 -12.63
N ARG A 129 8.32 -5.65 -12.61
CA ARG A 129 8.63 -4.40 -13.31
C ARG A 129 10.00 -4.55 -13.99
N THR A 130 10.05 -4.21 -15.28
CA THR A 130 11.29 -4.21 -16.06
C THR A 130 12.32 -3.27 -15.41
N GLY A 131 13.56 -3.75 -15.26
CA GLY A 131 14.65 -2.95 -14.67
C GLY A 131 14.64 -2.84 -13.14
N LEU A 132 13.71 -3.52 -12.44
CA LEU A 132 13.63 -3.44 -10.98
C LEU A 132 14.93 -3.86 -10.28
N ARG A 133 15.62 -4.89 -10.79
CA ARG A 133 16.90 -5.34 -10.22
C ARG A 133 17.96 -4.24 -10.24
N ASP A 134 18.19 -3.66 -11.41
CA ASP A 134 19.20 -2.61 -11.61
C ASP A 134 18.81 -1.34 -10.84
N PHE A 135 17.51 -1.07 -10.74
CA PHE A 135 16.98 0.06 -9.96
C PHE A 135 17.27 -0.09 -8.46
N LEU A 136 17.06 -1.29 -7.90
CA LEU A 136 17.21 -1.52 -6.47
C LEU A 136 18.66 -1.62 -6.02
N GLU A 137 19.56 -2.10 -6.89
CA GLU A 137 20.98 -2.31 -6.60
C GLU A 137 21.65 -1.18 -5.78
N PRO A 138 21.59 0.10 -6.16
CA PRO A 138 22.25 1.18 -5.42
C PRO A 138 21.68 1.42 -4.01
N TYR A 139 20.50 0.88 -3.71
CA TYR A 139 19.80 1.05 -2.44
C TYR A 139 19.89 -0.17 -1.52
N VAL A 140 20.60 -1.22 -1.94
CA VAL A 140 20.80 -2.44 -1.17
C VAL A 140 21.89 -2.23 -0.12
N LEU A 141 21.55 -2.50 1.14
CA LEU A 141 22.39 -2.44 2.31
C LEU A 141 22.81 -3.86 2.73
N GLY A 142 23.96 -3.99 3.39
CA GLY A 142 24.45 -5.27 3.93
C GLY A 142 25.10 -6.19 2.90
N ARG A 143 25.65 -5.62 1.82
CA ARG A 143 26.54 -6.32 0.88
C ARG A 143 27.97 -6.42 1.43
#